data_AF-A0A553KUG5-F1
#
_entry.id   AF-A0A553KUG5-F1
#
_cell.length_a   1.000
_cell.length_b   1.000
_cell.length_c   1.000
_cell.angle_alpha   90.00
_cell.angle_beta   90.00
_cell.angle_gamma   90.00
#
_symmetry.space_group_name_H-M   'P 1'
#
loop_
_entity.id
_entity.type
_entity.pdbx_description
1 polymer ?
#
loop_
_entity_poly.entity_id
_entity_poly.type
_entity_poly.pdbx_seq_one_letter_code
_entity_poly.pdbx_strand_id
1 'polypeptide(L)'
;FLVRKGNPKGIKDWDDLTKPGISIVTPNPKTSGGARWNYLAAWAYALHKPGGNEQTAKEFITKLYKNAGVLDSGARGATTSFVQRGIGDVLIAWENEAFLSVKEFGTDKFEIVVPSVSILAEPPVAVVDKVVDKKGTRKLAEAYLNFLYSPQGQEIAARNYYRP
;
A
#
# COMPACT_ATOMS: atom_id res chain seq x y z
N PHE A 1 -0.55 -6.93 4.32
CA PHE A 1 -0.36 -6.18 5.57
C PHE A 1 1.05 -6.38 6.10
N LEU A 2 1.58 -5.41 6.83
CA LEU A 2 2.81 -5.59 7.61
C LEU A 2 2.43 -5.56 9.10
N VAL A 3 2.77 -6.61 9.83
CA VAL A 3 2.47 -6.76 11.26
C VAL A 3 3.76 -6.89 12.07
N ARG A 4 3.66 -6.72 13.39
CA ARG A 4 4.78 -6.92 14.31
C ARG A 4 5.14 -8.41 14.41
N LYS A 5 6.38 -8.69 14.80
CA LYS A 5 6.90 -10.05 14.99
C LYS A 5 5.97 -10.91 15.85
N GLY A 6 5.77 -12.16 15.42
CA GLY A 6 4.90 -13.12 16.10
C GLY A 6 3.41 -12.84 15.94
N ASN A 7 3.04 -11.77 15.21
CA ASN A 7 1.66 -11.37 14.93
C ASN A 7 0.77 -11.41 16.20
N PRO A 8 1.06 -10.58 17.22
CA PRO A 8 0.45 -10.70 18.56
C PRO A 8 -1.07 -10.45 18.55
N LYS A 9 -1.60 -9.80 17.51
CA LYS A 9 -3.03 -9.58 17.31
C LYS A 9 -3.72 -10.67 16.47
N GLY A 10 -2.96 -11.66 15.99
CA GLY A 10 -3.48 -12.78 15.20
C GLY A 10 -4.14 -12.34 13.88
N ILE A 11 -3.63 -11.27 13.25
CA ILE A 11 -4.21 -10.70 12.03
C ILE A 11 -3.94 -11.64 10.87
N LYS A 12 -5.00 -12.04 10.17
CA LYS A 12 -4.95 -12.92 9.01
C LYS A 12 -5.63 -12.30 7.81
N ASP A 13 -6.69 -11.52 8.03
CA ASP A 13 -7.47 -10.95 6.95
C ASP A 13 -8.12 -9.60 7.32
N TRP A 14 -8.82 -9.00 6.37
CA TRP A 14 -9.46 -7.69 6.51
C TRP A 14 -10.44 -7.57 7.68
N ASP A 15 -11.21 -8.63 7.98
CA ASP A 15 -12.15 -8.61 9.11
C ASP A 15 -11.45 -8.40 10.45
N ASP A 16 -10.21 -8.87 10.61
CA ASP A 16 -9.42 -8.66 11.82
C ASP A 16 -9.13 -7.18 12.06
N LEU A 17 -8.96 -6.40 11.00
CA LEU A 17 -8.64 -4.98 11.08
C LEU A 17 -9.78 -4.12 11.66
N THR A 18 -11.01 -4.65 11.67
CA THR A 18 -12.20 -3.97 12.19
C THR A 18 -12.53 -4.33 13.64
N LYS A 19 -11.78 -5.25 14.25
CA LYS A 19 -12.00 -5.69 15.62
C LYS A 19 -11.65 -4.57 16.62
N PRO A 20 -12.36 -4.48 17.76
CA PRO A 20 -11.98 -3.55 18.83
C PRO A 20 -10.55 -3.81 19.33
N GLY A 21 -9.82 -2.73 19.65
CA GLY A 21 -8.46 -2.83 20.18
C GLY A 21 -7.38 -3.16 19.14
N ILE A 22 -7.73 -3.04 17.85
CA ILE A 22 -6.77 -3.02 16.74
C ILE A 22 -6.53 -1.58 16.31
N SER A 23 -5.27 -1.18 16.26
CA SER A 23 -4.85 0.11 15.73
C SER A 23 -4.22 -0.07 14.36
N ILE A 24 -4.85 0.47 13.31
CA ILE A 24 -4.33 0.40 11.95
C ILE A 24 -3.51 1.65 11.61
N VAL A 25 -2.47 1.46 10.82
CA VAL A 25 -1.73 2.53 10.14
C VAL A 25 -2.05 2.45 8.65
N THR A 26 -2.52 3.56 8.09
CA THR A 26 -2.77 3.72 6.65
C THR A 26 -2.63 5.19 6.28
N PRO A 27 -2.12 5.56 5.10
CA PRO A 27 -2.03 6.97 4.71
C PRO A 27 -3.41 7.59 4.43
N ASN A 28 -3.46 8.92 4.27
CA ASN A 28 -4.66 9.70 3.99
C ASN A 28 -5.10 9.58 2.51
N PRO A 29 -6.33 9.11 2.21
CA PRO A 29 -6.84 9.00 0.83
C PRO A 29 -6.96 10.33 0.08
N LYS A 30 -7.01 11.47 0.78
CA LYS A 30 -7.08 12.80 0.18
C LYS A 30 -5.77 13.21 -0.49
N THR A 31 -4.64 12.64 -0.07
CA THR A 31 -3.30 13.05 -0.53
C THR A 31 -2.49 11.90 -1.11
N SER A 32 -2.74 10.65 -0.69
CA SER A 32 -1.95 9.48 -1.09
C SER A 32 -2.66 8.60 -2.12
N GLY A 33 -1.94 8.21 -3.18
CA GLY A 33 -2.39 7.17 -4.11
C GLY A 33 -2.52 5.80 -3.43
N GLY A 34 -1.52 5.42 -2.61
CA GLY A 34 -1.56 4.15 -1.87
C GLY A 34 -2.75 4.04 -0.92
N ALA A 35 -3.12 5.15 -0.28
CA ALA A 35 -4.31 5.16 0.59
C ALA A 35 -5.61 4.88 -0.18
N ARG A 36 -5.69 5.33 -1.44
CA ARG A 36 -6.84 5.07 -2.31
C ARG A 36 -6.89 3.60 -2.71
N TRP A 37 -5.75 2.98 -3.03
CA TRP A 37 -5.69 1.53 -3.26
C TRP A 37 -6.05 0.72 -2.00
N ASN A 38 -5.54 1.11 -0.83
CA ASN A 38 -5.90 0.49 0.45
C ASN A 38 -7.42 0.51 0.70
N TYR A 39 -8.04 1.67 0.46
CA TYR A 39 -9.49 1.84 0.58
C TYR A 39 -10.23 0.93 -0.39
N LEU A 40 -9.84 0.93 -1.67
CA LEU A 40 -10.52 0.14 -2.71
C LEU A 40 -10.36 -1.36 -2.49
N ALA A 41 -9.22 -1.83 -2.00
CA ALA A 41 -9.02 -3.23 -1.64
C ALA A 41 -9.94 -3.66 -0.49
N ALA A 42 -10.04 -2.85 0.57
CA ALA A 42 -10.94 -3.10 1.69
C ALA A 42 -12.43 -3.04 1.28
N TRP A 43 -12.78 -2.09 0.40
CA TRP A 43 -14.13 -1.96 -0.14
C TRP A 43 -14.50 -3.18 -1.00
N ALA A 44 -13.60 -3.59 -1.90
CA ALA A 44 -13.77 -4.77 -2.74
C ALA A 44 -13.91 -6.04 -1.90
N TYR A 45 -13.09 -6.21 -0.86
CA TYR A 45 -13.26 -7.31 0.10
C TYR A 45 -14.67 -7.33 0.68
N ALA A 46 -15.15 -6.19 1.19
CA ALA A 46 -16.47 -6.09 1.81
C ALA A 46 -17.63 -6.36 0.84
N LEU A 47 -17.50 -5.94 -0.42
CA LEU A 47 -18.49 -6.24 -1.46
C LEU A 47 -18.58 -7.73 -1.81
N HIS A 48 -17.46 -8.46 -1.77
CA HIS A 48 -17.43 -9.88 -2.11
C HIS A 48 -17.83 -10.81 -0.95
N LYS A 49 -18.13 -10.25 0.23
CA LYS A 49 -18.65 -11.05 1.35
C LYS A 49 -20.07 -11.56 1.04
N PRO A 50 -20.50 -12.68 1.65
CA PRO A 50 -21.90 -13.11 1.57
C PRO A 50 -22.86 -11.98 1.98
N GLY A 51 -23.80 -11.63 1.09
CA GLY A 51 -24.74 -10.51 1.30
C GLY A 51 -24.12 -9.11 1.12
N GLY A 52 -22.90 -9.03 0.60
CA GLY A 52 -22.18 -7.78 0.36
C GLY A 52 -22.88 -6.87 -0.64
N ASN A 53 -22.99 -5.60 -0.28
CA ASN A 53 -23.50 -4.51 -1.10
C ASN A 53 -22.82 -3.19 -0.67
N GLU A 54 -23.13 -2.09 -1.36
CA GLU A 54 -22.52 -0.78 -1.08
C GLU A 54 -22.72 -0.30 0.35
N GLN A 55 -23.91 -0.54 0.93
CA GLN A 55 -24.21 -0.14 2.30
C GLN A 55 -23.32 -0.91 3.29
N THR A 56 -23.24 -2.24 3.16
CA THR A 56 -22.38 -3.05 4.02
C THR A 56 -20.89 -2.75 3.83
N ALA A 57 -20.47 -2.42 2.60
CA ALA A 57 -19.10 -2.01 2.32
C ALA A 57 -18.75 -0.66 2.97
N LYS A 58 -19.67 0.31 2.91
CA LYS A 58 -19.54 1.59 3.60
C LYS A 58 -19.45 1.41 5.12
N GLU A 59 -20.25 0.53 5.70
CA GLU A 59 -20.18 0.19 7.12
C GLU A 59 -18.85 -0.46 7.50
N PHE A 60 -18.36 -1.39 6.67
CA PHE A 60 -17.06 -2.03 6.86
C PHE A 60 -15.93 -1.00 6.86
N ILE A 61 -15.88 -0.14 5.85
CA ILE A 61 -14.91 0.95 5.77
C ILE A 61 -15.03 1.89 6.96
N THR A 62 -16.25 2.21 7.40
CA THR A 62 -16.46 3.07 8.58
C THR A 62 -15.84 2.44 9.82
N LYS A 63 -16.02 1.13 10.04
CA LYS A 63 -15.39 0.40 11.15
C LYS A 63 -13.87 0.37 11.01
N LEU A 64 -13.36 0.12 9.81
CA LEU A 64 -11.92 0.10 9.53
C LEU A 64 -11.27 1.45 9.88
N TYR A 65 -11.82 2.57 9.40
CA TYR A 65 -11.26 3.89 9.66
C TYR A 65 -11.45 4.38 11.10
N LYS A 66 -12.44 3.86 11.85
CA LYS A 66 -12.53 4.09 13.30
C LYS A 66 -11.33 3.50 14.05
N ASN A 67 -10.69 2.48 13.49
CA ASN A 67 -9.48 1.87 14.03
C ASN A 67 -8.18 2.55 13.53
N ALA A 68 -8.26 3.57 12.66
CA ALA A 68 -7.09 4.26 12.13
C ALA A 68 -6.41 5.12 13.22
N GLY A 69 -5.24 4.68 13.67
CA GLY A 69 -4.45 5.41 14.67
C GLY A 69 -3.76 6.65 14.11
N VAL A 70 -3.42 6.65 12.81
CA VAL A 70 -2.81 7.78 12.11
C VAL A 70 -3.15 7.72 10.62
N LEU A 71 -3.26 8.90 9.99
CA LEU A 71 -3.48 9.09 8.55
C LEU A 71 -2.38 9.98 7.96
N ASP A 72 -1.18 9.43 7.82
CA ASP A 72 -0.03 10.16 7.25
C ASP A 72 -0.30 10.62 5.80
N SER A 73 0.32 11.73 5.39
CA SER A 73 0.06 12.34 4.07
C SER A 73 0.45 11.45 2.87
N GLY A 74 1.38 10.51 3.06
CA GLY A 74 1.90 9.63 2.01
C GLY A 74 2.25 8.24 2.55
N ALA A 75 2.35 7.26 1.64
CA ALA A 75 2.62 5.87 2.02
C ALA A 75 3.94 5.68 2.78
N ARG A 76 5.02 6.35 2.37
CA ARG A 76 6.29 6.31 3.10
C ARG A 76 6.17 6.87 4.53
N GLY A 77 5.36 7.91 4.73
CA GLY A 77 5.09 8.46 6.06
C GLY A 77 4.41 7.42 6.96
N ALA A 78 3.40 6.72 6.44
CA ALA A 78 2.73 5.63 7.14
C ALA A 78 3.70 4.49 7.49
N THR A 79 4.59 4.11 6.56
CA THR A 79 5.66 3.14 6.82
C THR A 79 6.54 3.61 7.98
N THR A 80 7.04 4.85 7.95
CA THR A 80 7.86 5.43 9.03
C THR A 80 7.14 5.42 10.39
N SER A 81 5.86 5.81 10.42
CA SER A 81 5.05 5.79 11.65
C SER A 81 4.97 4.38 12.24
N PHE A 82 4.78 3.36 11.40
CA PHE A 82 4.72 1.96 11.84
C PHE A 82 6.09 1.41 12.25
N VAL A 83 7.08 1.47 11.35
CA VAL A 83 8.35 0.74 11.51
C VAL A 83 9.36 1.44 12.41
N GLN A 84 9.39 2.78 12.41
CA GLN A 84 10.37 3.56 13.19
C GLN A 84 9.77 4.16 14.45
N ARG A 85 8.54 4.69 14.38
CA ARG A 85 7.87 5.32 15.54
C ARG A 85 7.05 4.35 16.37
N GLY A 86 6.90 3.11 15.91
CA GLY A 86 6.22 2.05 16.65
C GLY A 86 4.72 2.33 16.86
N ILE A 87 4.06 3.04 15.95
CA ILE A 87 2.63 3.33 16.03
C ILE A 87 1.84 2.17 15.40
N GLY A 88 0.72 1.80 16.04
CA GLY A 88 -0.25 0.83 15.51
C GLY A 88 0.15 -0.64 15.61
N ASP A 89 -0.79 -1.53 15.34
CA ASP A 89 -0.60 -2.98 15.38
C ASP A 89 -0.29 -3.55 13.98
N VAL A 90 -0.76 -2.87 12.95
CA VAL A 90 -0.71 -3.31 11.55
C VAL A 90 -0.67 -2.13 10.60
N LEU A 91 0.17 -2.24 9.57
CA LEU A 91 0.22 -1.31 8.45
C LEU A 91 -0.46 -1.93 7.22
N ILE A 92 -1.39 -1.19 6.62
CA ILE A 92 -1.91 -1.48 5.29
C ILE A 92 -0.90 -0.90 4.28
N ALA A 93 0.06 -1.74 3.89
CA ALA A 93 1.23 -1.35 3.12
C ALA A 93 1.06 -1.63 1.61
N TRP A 94 1.78 -0.84 0.80
CA TRP A 94 2.24 -1.34 -0.50
C TRP A 94 3.12 -2.58 -0.30
N GLU A 95 3.04 -3.53 -1.23
CA GLU A 95 3.85 -4.75 -1.15
C GLU A 95 5.35 -4.44 -1.17
N ASN A 96 5.80 -3.55 -2.07
CA ASN A 96 7.20 -3.18 -2.16
C ASN A 96 7.73 -2.52 -0.86
N GLU A 97 6.89 -1.71 -0.18
CA GLU A 97 7.24 -1.12 1.12
C GLU A 97 7.29 -2.16 2.24
N ALA A 98 6.41 -3.17 2.20
CA ALA A 98 6.41 -4.26 3.18
C ALA A 98 7.67 -5.12 3.07
N PHE A 99 8.05 -5.53 1.85
CA PHE A 99 9.30 -6.26 1.62
C PHE A 99 10.53 -5.42 1.94
N LEU A 100 10.55 -4.14 1.58
CA LEU A 100 11.64 -3.24 1.93
C LEU A 100 11.79 -3.12 3.46
N SER A 101 10.68 -2.98 4.18
CA SER A 101 10.69 -2.90 5.65
C SER A 101 11.27 -4.16 6.30
N VAL A 102 10.90 -5.34 5.80
CA VAL A 102 11.47 -6.61 6.28
C VAL A 102 12.96 -6.69 5.96
N LYS A 103 13.38 -6.26 4.77
CA LYS A 103 14.80 -6.24 4.36
C LYS A 103 15.64 -5.31 5.24
N GLU A 104 15.16 -4.10 5.51
CA GLU A 104 15.91 -3.07 6.24
C GLU A 104 15.94 -3.29 7.75
N PHE A 105 14.82 -3.75 8.33
CA PHE A 105 14.67 -3.82 9.78
C PHE A 105 14.72 -5.25 10.35
N GLY A 106 14.66 -6.27 9.49
CA GLY A 106 14.80 -7.68 9.85
C GLY A 106 13.47 -8.43 10.02
N THR A 107 13.52 -9.73 9.71
CA THR A 107 12.41 -10.69 9.87
C THR A 107 12.09 -11.02 11.34
N ASP A 108 12.96 -10.57 12.25
CA ASP A 108 12.80 -10.63 13.70
C ASP A 108 11.94 -9.48 14.24
N LYS A 109 11.62 -8.46 13.43
CA LYS A 109 10.76 -7.32 13.83
C LYS A 109 9.39 -7.31 13.19
N PHE A 110 9.30 -7.73 11.92
CA PHE A 110 8.08 -7.63 11.14
C PHE A 110 7.77 -8.90 10.36
N GLU A 111 6.49 -9.10 10.09
CA GLU A 111 5.96 -10.21 9.29
C GLU A 111 4.97 -9.66 8.26
N ILE A 112 4.94 -10.28 7.08
CA ILE A 112 3.99 -9.94 6.02
C ILE A 112 2.83 -10.91 6.11
N VAL A 113 1.62 -10.37 6.20
CA VAL A 113 0.37 -11.13 6.11
C VAL A 113 -0.29 -10.81 4.78
N VAL A 114 -0.48 -11.83 3.93
CA VAL A 114 -1.19 -11.70 2.67
C VAL A 114 -2.68 -11.99 2.92
N PRO A 115 -3.58 -10.99 2.77
CA PRO A 115 -5.02 -11.21 2.97
C PRO A 115 -5.60 -12.12 1.87
N SER A 116 -6.83 -12.62 2.09
CA SER A 116 -7.51 -13.47 1.11
C SER A 116 -7.80 -12.75 -0.21
N VAL A 117 -8.06 -11.45 -0.14
CA VAL A 117 -8.32 -10.56 -1.28
C VAL A 117 -7.46 -9.32 -1.17
N SER A 118 -6.95 -8.85 -2.31
CA SER A 118 -6.30 -7.55 -2.45
C SER A 118 -6.70 -6.91 -3.78
N ILE A 119 -5.98 -5.87 -4.20
CA ILE A 119 -6.23 -5.18 -5.46
C ILE A 119 -4.97 -5.16 -6.34
N LEU A 120 -5.14 -5.31 -7.64
CA LEU A 120 -4.10 -4.99 -8.61
C LEU A 120 -3.94 -3.46 -8.63
N ALA A 121 -2.80 -3.00 -8.16
CA ALA A 121 -2.47 -1.58 -8.19
C ALA A 121 -1.48 -1.32 -9.33
N GLU A 122 -1.84 -0.40 -10.23
CA GLU A 122 -1.10 -0.12 -11.47
C GLU A 122 -0.57 1.32 -11.44
N PRO A 123 0.67 1.58 -10.99
CA PRO A 123 1.23 2.93 -10.94
C PRO A 123 1.58 3.42 -12.36
N PRO A 124 0.88 4.42 -12.93
CA PRO A 124 1.12 4.86 -14.30
C PRO A 124 2.30 5.82 -14.40
N VAL A 125 2.95 5.83 -15.56
CA VAL A 125 3.99 6.80 -15.94
C VAL A 125 3.60 7.51 -17.24
N ALA A 126 3.99 8.78 -17.39
CA ALA A 126 3.68 9.56 -18.59
C ALA A 126 4.73 10.64 -18.85
N VAL A 127 4.95 10.97 -20.12
CA VAL A 127 5.68 12.17 -20.53
C VAL A 127 4.77 13.38 -20.36
N VAL A 128 5.32 14.50 -19.88
CA VAL A 128 4.57 15.77 -19.76
C VAL A 128 4.90 16.66 -20.95
N ASP A 129 4.09 16.58 -22.01
CA ASP A 129 4.37 17.19 -23.32
C ASP A 129 4.80 18.65 -23.25
N LYS A 130 3.98 19.50 -22.61
CA LYS A 130 4.26 20.93 -22.49
C LYS A 130 5.61 21.24 -21.82
N VAL A 131 6.05 20.38 -20.88
CA VAL A 131 7.32 20.57 -20.17
C VAL A 131 8.48 20.13 -21.05
N VAL A 132 8.39 18.97 -21.70
CA VAL A 132 9.48 18.45 -22.51
C VAL A 132 9.69 19.24 -23.80
N ASP A 133 8.62 19.78 -24.39
CA ASP A 133 8.71 20.63 -25.58
C ASP A 133 9.35 21.98 -25.24
N LYS A 134 8.93 22.60 -24.12
CA LYS A 134 9.55 23.84 -23.63
C LYS A 134 11.03 23.69 -23.31
N LYS A 135 11.45 22.53 -22.80
CA LYS A 135 12.84 22.26 -22.39
C LYS A 135 13.68 21.61 -23.48
N GLY A 136 13.10 21.21 -24.61
CA GLY A 136 13.79 20.45 -25.66
C GLY A 136 14.27 19.06 -25.20
N THR A 137 13.62 18.46 -24.20
CA THR A 137 14.05 17.19 -23.56
C THR A 137 13.22 15.98 -23.98
N ARG A 138 12.35 16.11 -24.99
CA ARG A 138 11.38 15.06 -25.39
C ARG A 138 12.04 13.71 -25.61
N LYS A 139 13.05 13.65 -26.48
CA LYS A 139 13.77 12.40 -26.81
C LYS A 139 14.34 11.70 -25.57
N LEU A 140 14.93 12.46 -24.65
CA LEU A 140 15.51 11.91 -23.42
C LEU A 140 14.43 11.38 -22.46
N ALA A 141 13.32 12.13 -22.30
CA ALA A 141 12.21 11.72 -21.44
C ALA A 141 11.49 10.46 -21.97
N GLU A 142 11.27 10.38 -23.28
CA GLU A 142 10.71 9.19 -23.93
C GLU A 142 11.64 7.99 -23.78
N ALA A 143 12.94 8.15 -24.03
CA ALA A 143 13.93 7.10 -23.82
C ALA A 143 13.97 6.61 -22.37
N TYR A 144 13.88 7.53 -21.39
CA TYR A 144 13.81 7.19 -19.97
C TYR A 144 12.61 6.31 -19.63
N LEU A 145 11.40 6.67 -20.08
CA LEU A 145 10.21 5.86 -19.81
C LEU A 145 10.23 4.53 -20.57
N ASN A 146 10.66 4.52 -21.83
CA ASN A 146 10.81 3.27 -22.59
C ASN A 146 11.81 2.31 -21.93
N PHE A 147 12.88 2.84 -21.32
CA PHE A 147 13.86 2.03 -20.61
C PHE A 147 13.28 1.31 -19.40
N LEU A 148 12.25 1.86 -18.74
CA LEU A 148 11.55 1.18 -17.65
C LEU A 148 11.00 -0.19 -18.09
N TYR A 149 10.61 -0.33 -19.36
CA TYR A 149 10.06 -1.57 -19.95
C TYR A 149 11.13 -2.44 -20.64
N SER A 150 12.40 -2.06 -20.60
CA SER A 150 13.50 -2.92 -21.06
C SER A 150 13.73 -4.09 -20.09
N PRO A 151 14.38 -5.20 -20.51
CA PRO A 151 14.72 -6.28 -19.60
C PRO A 151 15.49 -5.82 -18.35
N GLN A 152 16.42 -4.87 -18.51
CA GLN A 152 17.18 -4.31 -17.40
C GLN A 152 16.29 -3.45 -16.47
N GLY A 153 15.38 -2.65 -17.03
CA GLY A 153 14.42 -1.86 -16.25
C GLY A 153 13.50 -2.74 -15.40
N GLN A 154 12.99 -3.81 -16.00
CA GLN A 154 12.13 -4.80 -15.33
C GLN A 154 12.88 -5.56 -14.23
N GLU A 155 14.15 -5.93 -14.46
CA GLU A 155 14.99 -6.55 -13.43
C GLU A 155 15.25 -5.59 -12.25
N ILE A 156 15.51 -4.30 -12.52
CA ILE A 156 15.67 -3.29 -11.47
C ILE A 156 14.36 -3.16 -10.67
N ALA A 157 13.20 -3.15 -11.31
CA ALA A 157 11.91 -3.09 -10.64
C ALA A 157 11.71 -4.29 -9.70
N ALA A 158 11.96 -5.51 -10.18
CA ALA A 158 11.87 -6.74 -9.39
C ALA A 158 12.83 -6.75 -8.18
N ARG A 159 14.09 -6.33 -8.37
CA ARG A 159 15.08 -6.21 -7.28
C ARG A 159 14.67 -5.20 -6.20
N ASN A 160 13.80 -4.25 -6.55
CA ASN A 160 13.21 -3.26 -5.64
C ASN A 160 11.76 -3.61 -5.24
N TYR A 161 11.38 -4.88 -5.33
CA TYR A 161 10.12 -5.45 -4.83
C TYR A 161 8.85 -5.00 -5.55
N TYR A 162 8.97 -4.47 -6.77
CA TYR A 162 7.83 -4.27 -7.66
C TYR A 162 7.58 -5.53 -8.49
N ARG A 163 6.35 -5.73 -8.96
CA ARG A 163 5.98 -6.84 -9.85
C ARG A 163 6.15 -6.38 -11.31
N PRO A 164 7.15 -6.91 -12.05
CA PRO A 164 7.28 -6.66 -13.50
C PRO A 164 6.24 -7.46 -14.30
#